data_AF-K9T2T0-F1
#
_entry.id   AF-K9T2T0-F1
#
_cell.length_a   1.000
_cell.length_b   1.000
_cell.length_c   1.000
_cell.angle_alpha   90.00
_cell.angle_beta   90.00
_cell.angle_gamma   90.00
#
_symmetry.space_group_name_H-M   'P 1'
#
loop_
_entity.id
_entity.type
_entity.pdbx_description
1 polymer ?
#
loop_
_entity_poly.entity_id
_entity_poly.type
_entity_poly.pdbx_seq_one_letter_code
_entity_poly.pdbx_strand_id
1 'polypeptide(L)'
;MLQVFIKIMNFLTNILHLIGAGAAAYFSARHLRDPLTRPNFLAAFQLAESGSVPFLEALRKRAQAEGDEWLAEKLARHASDEMRHGQIFAHALKQHGKQVIDFKQLPQEKSSKQERKSPFFEAYYEGYSREDIKPDRIDWLVFLASTYILELDASKDFARMAAVLPEDEPRSRSLKQGILSVAQDETRHAGYLYEALQRRLPQVQVDAVVDEWRTRKAKALLAMTLDLLQKGGKSRSLVTDGALVESEVDLPVAA
;
A
#
# COMPACT_ATOMS: atom_id res chain seq x y z
N MET A 1 -7.31 -37.75 -2.48
CA MET A 1 -8.30 -36.67 -2.73
C MET A 1 -7.87 -35.33 -2.14
N LEU A 2 -7.55 -35.23 -0.84
CA LEU A 2 -7.17 -33.95 -0.19
C LEU A 2 -5.95 -33.23 -0.84
N GLN A 3 -4.87 -33.96 -1.16
CA GLN A 3 -3.69 -33.37 -1.81
C GLN A 3 -3.93 -32.88 -3.26
N VAL A 4 -4.88 -33.50 -3.97
CA VAL A 4 -5.26 -33.07 -5.34
C VAL A 4 -6.08 -31.79 -5.25
N PHE A 5 -6.98 -31.69 -4.28
CA PHE A 5 -7.78 -30.49 -4.02
C PHE A 5 -6.91 -29.29 -3.62
N ILE A 6 -5.90 -29.50 -2.76
CA ILE A 6 -4.93 -28.47 -2.36
C ILE A 6 -4.11 -27.97 -3.56
N LYS A 7 -3.65 -28.88 -4.45
CA LYS A 7 -2.92 -28.48 -5.67
C LYS A 7 -3.78 -27.68 -6.65
N ILE A 8 -5.06 -28.03 -6.80
CA ILE A 8 -6.00 -27.30 -7.67
C ILE A 8 -6.32 -25.92 -7.09
N MET A 9 -6.54 -25.81 -5.77
CA MET A 9 -6.71 -24.53 -5.08
C MET A 9 -5.47 -23.64 -5.23
N ASN A 10 -4.27 -24.17 -5.05
CA ASN A 10 -3.03 -23.41 -5.23
C ASN A 10 -2.85 -22.94 -6.68
N PHE A 11 -3.23 -23.75 -7.66
CA PHE A 11 -3.19 -23.37 -9.08
C PHE A 11 -4.18 -22.24 -9.42
N LEU A 12 -5.43 -22.34 -8.94
CA LEU A 12 -6.45 -21.30 -9.15
C LEU A 12 -6.10 -20.00 -8.42
N THR A 13 -5.59 -20.08 -7.19
CA THR A 13 -5.07 -18.92 -6.45
C THR A 13 -3.92 -18.25 -7.22
N ASN A 14 -3.00 -19.03 -7.79
CA ASN A 14 -1.91 -18.49 -8.63
C ASN A 14 -2.42 -17.81 -9.91
N ILE A 15 -3.44 -18.37 -10.59
CA ILE A 15 -4.08 -17.71 -11.73
C ILE A 15 -4.77 -16.41 -11.31
N LEU A 16 -5.48 -16.42 -10.17
CA LEU A 16 -6.15 -15.23 -9.66
C LEU A 16 -5.14 -14.15 -9.23
N HIS A 17 -3.99 -14.54 -8.68
CA HIS A 17 -2.87 -13.64 -8.44
C HIS A 17 -2.30 -13.07 -9.73
N LEU A 18 -2.14 -13.88 -10.78
CA LEU A 18 -1.60 -13.41 -12.05
C LEU A 18 -2.56 -12.44 -12.73
N ILE A 19 -3.86 -12.76 -12.75
CA ILE A 19 -4.91 -11.90 -13.30
C ILE A 19 -5.04 -10.63 -12.45
N GLY A 20 -5.05 -10.75 -11.12
CA GLY A 20 -5.11 -9.63 -10.19
C GLY A 20 -3.89 -8.70 -10.33
N ALA A 21 -2.68 -9.26 -10.42
CA ALA A 21 -1.45 -8.51 -10.64
C ALA A 21 -1.43 -7.84 -12.03
N GLY A 22 -1.92 -8.51 -13.07
CA GLY A 22 -2.04 -7.93 -14.42
C GLY A 22 -3.05 -6.79 -14.48
N ALA A 23 -4.21 -6.96 -13.84
CA ALA A 23 -5.24 -5.93 -13.75
C ALA A 23 -4.80 -4.73 -12.91
N ALA A 24 -4.15 -4.98 -11.76
CA ALA A 24 -3.55 -3.94 -10.93
C ALA A 24 -2.47 -3.19 -11.70
N ALA A 25 -1.55 -3.90 -12.39
CA ALA A 25 -0.53 -3.27 -13.20
C ALA A 25 -1.12 -2.42 -14.35
N TYR A 26 -2.13 -2.92 -15.06
CA TYR A 26 -2.80 -2.16 -16.13
C TYR A 26 -3.52 -0.92 -15.58
N PHE A 27 -4.29 -1.08 -14.50
CA PHE A 27 -5.01 0.00 -13.84
C PHE A 27 -4.06 1.08 -13.33
N SER A 28 -3.06 0.68 -12.54
CA SER A 28 -2.04 1.57 -12.00
C SER A 28 -1.26 2.26 -13.11
N ALA A 29 -0.89 1.55 -14.18
CA ALA A 29 -0.19 2.15 -15.31
C ALA A 29 -1.04 3.18 -16.05
N ARG A 30 -2.32 2.88 -16.28
CA ARG A 30 -3.25 3.81 -16.93
C ARG A 30 -3.44 5.07 -16.09
N HIS A 31 -3.72 4.92 -14.81
CA HIS A 31 -3.96 6.03 -13.89
C HIS A 31 -2.70 6.87 -13.65
N LEU A 32 -1.53 6.24 -13.57
CA LEU A 32 -0.27 6.95 -13.42
C LEU A 32 0.14 7.67 -14.70
N ARG A 33 -0.18 7.15 -15.89
CA ARG A 33 0.12 7.84 -17.16
C ARG A 33 -0.82 9.00 -17.45
N ASP A 34 -2.10 8.85 -17.16
CA ASP A 34 -3.12 9.85 -17.43
C ASP A 34 -3.00 11.09 -16.51
N PRO A 35 -2.71 12.29 -17.05
CA PRO A 35 -2.55 13.50 -16.25
C PRO A 35 -3.78 13.88 -15.40
N LEU A 36 -4.99 13.47 -15.81
CA LEU A 36 -6.22 13.79 -15.08
C LEU A 36 -6.39 12.92 -13.84
N THR A 37 -5.97 11.67 -13.90
CA THR A 37 -6.16 10.70 -12.81
C THR A 37 -4.91 10.51 -11.96
N ARG A 38 -3.72 10.83 -12.48
CA ARG A 38 -2.43 10.73 -11.79
C ARG A 38 -2.41 11.44 -10.43
N PRO A 39 -2.89 12.68 -10.26
CA PRO A 39 -2.85 13.31 -8.93
C PRO A 39 -3.72 12.57 -7.91
N ASN A 40 -4.90 12.11 -8.30
CA ASN A 40 -5.76 11.38 -7.38
C ASN A 40 -5.14 10.03 -6.97
N PHE A 41 -4.41 9.41 -7.89
CA PHE A 41 -3.71 8.16 -7.66
C PHE A 41 -2.49 8.33 -6.74
N LEU A 42 -1.67 9.37 -6.97
CA LEU A 42 -0.55 9.72 -6.09
C LEU A 42 -1.01 10.09 -4.67
N ALA A 43 -2.16 10.76 -4.53
CA ALA A 43 -2.76 11.07 -3.23
C ALA A 43 -3.19 9.82 -2.46
N ALA A 44 -3.70 8.80 -3.15
CA ALA A 44 -4.04 7.53 -2.52
C ALA A 44 -2.80 6.86 -1.93
N PHE A 45 -1.68 6.83 -2.65
CA PHE A 45 -0.42 6.29 -2.12
C PHE A 45 0.11 7.12 -0.97
N GLN A 46 0.16 8.45 -1.09
CA GLN A 46 0.60 9.30 0.02
C GLN A 46 -0.17 9.00 1.32
N LEU A 47 -1.50 8.85 1.23
CA LEU A 47 -2.36 8.54 2.36
C LEU A 47 -2.12 7.12 2.91
N ALA A 48 -1.88 6.15 2.03
CA ALA A 48 -1.61 4.77 2.43
C ALA A 48 -0.28 4.69 3.20
N GLU A 49 0.82 5.16 2.60
CA GLU A 49 2.15 5.06 3.22
C GLU A 49 2.25 5.90 4.49
N SER A 50 1.78 7.15 4.46
CA SER A 50 1.82 7.99 5.68
C SER A 50 0.84 7.48 6.75
N GLY A 51 -0.21 6.77 6.35
CA GLY A 51 -1.25 6.26 7.25
C GLY A 51 -0.83 5.01 8.01
N SER A 52 0.16 4.26 7.53
CA SER A 52 0.68 3.06 8.20
C SER A 52 1.66 3.39 9.33
N VAL A 53 2.34 4.55 9.27
CA VAL A 53 3.38 4.97 10.24
C VAL A 53 2.93 4.88 11.70
N PRO A 54 1.76 5.40 12.13
CA PRO A 54 1.33 5.31 13.52
C PRO A 54 1.13 3.86 14.00
N PHE A 55 0.69 2.97 13.09
CA PHE A 55 0.50 1.56 13.39
C PHE A 55 1.85 0.85 13.60
N LEU A 56 2.81 1.07 12.70
CA LEU A 56 4.17 0.52 12.80
C LEU A 56 4.92 1.04 14.04
N GLU A 57 4.76 2.33 14.36
CA GLU A 57 5.33 2.94 15.58
C GLU A 57 4.74 2.34 16.86
N ALA A 58 3.43 2.04 16.87
CA ALA A 58 2.80 1.36 17.99
C ALA A 58 3.29 -0.09 18.14
N LEU A 59 3.42 -0.82 17.02
CA LEU A 59 4.02 -2.16 17.02
C LEU A 59 5.48 -2.14 17.47
N ARG A 60 6.27 -1.13 17.09
CA ARG A 60 7.64 -0.96 17.57
C ARG A 60 7.65 -0.89 19.09
N LYS A 61 6.85 0.02 19.66
CA LYS A 61 6.78 0.20 21.12
C LYS A 61 6.37 -1.08 21.84
N ARG A 62 5.42 -1.83 21.25
CA ARG A 62 5.02 -3.14 21.76
C ARG A 62 6.16 -4.15 21.71
N ALA A 63 6.85 -4.28 20.57
CA ALA A 63 8.00 -5.18 20.45
C ALA A 63 9.10 -4.86 21.48
N GLN A 64 9.36 -3.57 21.74
CA GLN A 64 10.27 -3.14 22.81
C GLN A 64 9.78 -3.56 24.19
N ALA A 65 8.49 -3.34 24.50
CA ALA A 65 7.91 -3.72 25.78
C ALA A 65 7.90 -5.24 26.02
N GLU A 66 7.85 -6.03 24.94
CA GLU A 66 7.92 -7.49 24.97
C GLU A 66 9.37 -8.03 24.93
N GLY A 67 10.38 -7.14 24.82
CA GLY A 67 11.80 -7.52 24.82
C GLY A 67 12.34 -8.00 23.47
N ASP A 68 11.61 -7.82 22.36
CA ASP A 68 12.09 -8.12 21.01
C ASP A 68 12.73 -6.88 20.37
N GLU A 69 13.97 -6.59 20.79
CA GLU A 69 14.74 -5.44 20.31
C GLU A 69 15.00 -5.50 18.80
N TRP A 70 15.22 -6.70 18.26
CA TRP A 70 15.47 -6.90 16.83
C TRP A 70 14.24 -6.51 16.01
N LEU A 71 13.04 -6.99 16.40
CA LEU A 71 11.81 -6.65 15.69
C LEU A 71 11.48 -5.16 15.85
N ALA A 72 11.72 -4.58 17.03
CA ALA A 72 11.56 -3.15 17.25
C ALA A 72 12.45 -2.32 16.30
N GLU A 73 13.72 -2.67 16.13
CA GLU A 73 14.61 -1.97 15.20
C GLU A 73 14.08 -2.05 13.76
N LYS A 74 13.64 -3.24 13.31
CA LYS A 74 13.07 -3.40 11.97
C LYS A 74 11.81 -2.58 11.77
N LEU A 75 10.90 -2.56 12.76
CA LEU A 75 9.68 -1.77 12.72
C LEU A 75 9.96 -0.26 12.74
N ALA A 76 10.98 0.19 13.47
CA ALA A 76 11.40 1.59 13.46
C ALA A 76 11.87 2.02 12.07
N ARG A 77 12.69 1.19 11.42
CA ARG A 77 13.16 1.44 10.06
C ARG A 77 12.01 1.42 9.05
N HIS A 78 11.12 0.44 9.14
CA HIS A 78 9.94 0.34 8.30
C HIS A 78 9.08 1.61 8.42
N ALA A 79 8.75 2.05 9.64
CA ALA A 79 8.00 3.30 9.85
C ALA A 79 8.69 4.54 9.27
N SER A 80 10.03 4.62 9.36
CA SER A 80 10.80 5.70 8.75
C SER A 80 10.79 5.66 7.22
N ASP A 81 10.86 4.47 6.64
CA ASP A 81 10.77 4.26 5.20
C ASP A 81 9.36 4.67 4.70
N GLU A 82 8.29 4.26 5.38
CA GLU A 82 6.91 4.67 5.04
C GLU A 82 6.66 6.18 5.10
N MET A 83 7.24 6.85 6.09
CA MET A 83 7.19 8.31 6.17
C MET A 83 7.87 8.95 4.96
N ARG A 84 9.02 8.43 4.52
CA ARG A 84 9.73 8.90 3.32
C ARG A 84 8.94 8.56 2.05
N HIS A 85 8.30 7.39 1.96
CA HIS A 85 7.46 7.03 0.82
C HIS A 85 6.31 8.03 0.66
N GLY A 86 5.62 8.35 1.76
CA GLY A 86 4.60 9.39 1.80
C GLY A 86 5.10 10.74 1.28
N GLN A 87 6.32 11.15 1.65
CA GLN A 87 6.95 12.38 1.18
C GLN A 87 7.27 12.35 -0.33
N ILE A 88 7.69 11.21 -0.88
CA ILE A 88 7.93 11.04 -2.32
C ILE A 88 6.63 11.31 -3.10
N PHE A 89 5.52 10.71 -2.68
CA PHE A 89 4.22 10.93 -3.32
C PHE A 89 3.69 12.35 -3.11
N ALA A 90 3.87 12.92 -1.92
CA ALA A 90 3.50 14.31 -1.64
C ALA A 90 4.28 15.30 -2.51
N HIS A 91 5.57 15.07 -2.71
CA HIS A 91 6.40 15.89 -3.58
C HIS A 91 5.93 15.81 -5.03
N ALA A 92 5.62 14.60 -5.52
CA ALA A 92 5.07 14.40 -6.85
C ALA A 92 3.73 15.12 -7.05
N LEU A 93 2.83 15.08 -6.06
CA LEU A 93 1.58 15.86 -6.09
C LEU A 93 1.83 17.36 -6.19
N LYS A 94 2.78 17.88 -5.40
CA LYS A 94 3.14 19.29 -5.43
C LYS A 94 3.63 19.73 -6.81
N GLN A 95 4.40 18.87 -7.51
CA GLN A 95 4.81 19.13 -8.89
C GLN A 95 3.63 19.19 -9.88
N HIS A 96 2.48 18.62 -9.52
CA HIS A 96 1.21 18.75 -10.25
C HIS A 96 0.34 19.92 -9.77
N GLY A 97 0.82 20.76 -8.85
CA GLY A 97 0.03 21.84 -8.26
C GLY A 97 -1.13 21.33 -7.40
N LYS A 98 -1.03 20.09 -6.90
CA LYS A 98 -2.07 19.44 -6.10
C LYS A 98 -1.53 19.09 -4.71
N GLN A 99 -2.45 18.94 -3.77
CA GLN A 99 -2.18 18.40 -2.43
C GLN A 99 -3.34 17.52 -1.97
N VAL A 100 -3.08 16.59 -1.05
CA VAL A 100 -4.12 15.77 -0.42
C VAL A 100 -5.09 16.67 0.34
N ILE A 101 -6.38 16.39 0.25
CA ILE A 101 -7.41 17.11 1.02
C ILE A 101 -7.17 16.92 2.52
N ASP A 102 -7.22 18.00 3.30
CA ASP A 102 -7.27 17.88 4.75
C ASP A 102 -8.65 17.38 5.19
N PHE A 103 -8.76 16.06 5.37
CA PHE A 103 -10.00 15.41 5.79
C PHE A 103 -10.50 15.87 7.18
N LYS A 104 -9.66 16.54 7.98
CA LYS A 104 -10.07 17.13 9.27
C LYS A 104 -10.86 18.43 9.10
N GLN A 105 -10.72 19.09 7.96
CA GLN A 105 -11.37 20.39 7.67
C GLN A 105 -12.66 20.25 6.86
N LEU A 106 -12.98 19.03 6.37
CA LEU A 106 -14.25 18.78 5.69
C LEU A 106 -15.40 18.74 6.71
N PRO A 107 -16.54 19.40 6.44
CA PRO A 107 -17.76 19.18 7.20
C PRO A 107 -18.05 17.69 7.25
N GLN A 108 -18.20 17.11 8.45
CA GLN A 108 -18.74 15.77 8.60
C GLN A 108 -20.18 15.79 8.07
N GLU A 109 -20.37 15.57 6.78
CA GLU A 109 -21.66 15.18 6.26
C GLU A 109 -22.11 13.98 7.08
N LYS A 110 -23.35 14.04 7.58
CA LYS A 110 -24.02 13.02 8.40
C LYS A 110 -24.25 11.72 7.59
N SER A 111 -23.24 11.17 6.92
CA SER A 111 -23.25 9.78 6.53
C SER A 111 -23.00 8.98 7.79
N SER A 112 -23.98 8.15 8.13
CA SER A 112 -24.04 7.21 9.25
C SER A 112 -22.68 6.68 9.72
N LYS A 113 -22.57 6.46 11.04
CA LYS A 113 -21.48 5.79 11.78
C LYS A 113 -21.25 4.32 11.35
N GLN A 114 -21.19 4.04 10.06
CA GLN A 114 -20.48 2.90 9.51
C GLN A 114 -19.22 3.47 8.88
N GLU A 115 -18.11 3.44 9.63
CA GLU A 115 -16.77 3.60 9.07
C GLU A 115 -16.72 2.91 7.71
N ARG A 116 -16.57 3.68 6.62
CA ARG A 116 -16.61 3.19 5.24
C ARG A 116 -15.57 2.08 5.11
N LYS A 117 -16.05 0.85 5.14
CA LYS A 117 -15.21 -0.34 5.19
C LYS A 117 -14.61 -0.55 3.82
N SER A 118 -13.29 -0.71 3.74
CA SER A 118 -12.64 -1.17 2.52
C SER A 118 -13.05 -2.62 2.29
N PRO A 119 -13.74 -2.97 1.18
CA PRO A 119 -14.16 -4.34 0.90
C PRO A 119 -12.97 -5.30 0.85
N PHE A 120 -11.82 -4.81 0.39
CA PHE A 120 -10.56 -5.54 0.45
C PHE A 120 -10.19 -5.87 1.91
N PHE A 121 -10.16 -4.86 2.78
CA PHE A 121 -9.74 -5.04 4.17
C PHE A 121 -10.65 -6.00 4.94
N GLU A 122 -11.97 -5.90 4.75
CA GLU A 122 -12.92 -6.82 5.38
C GLU A 122 -12.70 -8.28 4.95
N ALA A 123 -12.52 -8.50 3.65
CA ALA A 123 -12.28 -9.84 3.13
C ALA A 123 -10.88 -10.36 3.48
N TYR A 124 -9.87 -9.49 3.55
CA TYR A 124 -8.49 -9.87 3.84
C TYR A 124 -8.34 -10.35 5.30
N TYR A 125 -8.98 -9.63 6.23
CA TYR A 125 -9.02 -9.96 7.65
C TYR A 125 -10.31 -10.69 8.06
N GLU A 126 -10.94 -11.43 7.14
CA GLU A 126 -12.13 -12.22 7.45
C GLU A 126 -11.88 -13.15 8.64
N GLY A 127 -12.77 -13.10 9.64
CA GLY A 127 -12.63 -13.84 10.90
C GLY A 127 -11.91 -13.10 12.02
N TYR A 128 -11.33 -11.92 11.76
CA TYR A 128 -10.77 -11.04 12.79
C TYR A 128 -11.71 -9.87 13.06
N SER A 129 -11.90 -9.53 14.34
CA SER A 129 -12.54 -8.28 14.70
C SER A 129 -11.58 -7.11 14.49
N ARG A 130 -12.13 -5.89 14.43
CA ARG A 130 -11.31 -4.67 14.41
C ARG A 130 -10.45 -4.50 15.64
N GLU A 131 -10.85 -5.10 16.75
CA GLU A 131 -10.10 -5.07 17.98
C GLU A 131 -8.87 -5.99 17.89
N ASP A 132 -9.03 -7.14 17.24
CA ASP A 132 -7.96 -8.13 17.07
C ASP A 132 -6.84 -7.63 16.16
N ILE A 133 -7.09 -6.64 15.30
CA ILE A 133 -6.10 -6.11 14.35
C ILE A 133 -5.50 -4.78 14.78
N LYS A 134 -5.75 -4.34 16.02
CA LYS A 134 -5.08 -3.18 16.60
C LYS A 134 -3.63 -3.51 16.95
N PRO A 135 -2.70 -2.53 16.91
CA PRO A 135 -1.27 -2.81 17.10
C PRO A 135 -0.95 -3.39 18.50
N ASP A 136 -1.72 -3.03 19.52
CA ASP A 136 -1.58 -3.55 20.89
C ASP A 136 -2.15 -4.96 21.09
N ARG A 137 -2.91 -5.49 20.12
CA ARG A 137 -3.65 -6.76 20.26
C ARG A 137 -3.36 -7.79 19.17
N ILE A 138 -2.95 -7.35 17.99
CA ILE A 138 -2.74 -8.22 16.84
C ILE A 138 -1.74 -9.31 17.15
N ASP A 139 -2.11 -10.56 16.84
CA ASP A 139 -1.18 -11.67 16.95
C ASP A 139 0.02 -11.42 16.02
N TRP A 140 1.23 -11.71 16.52
CA TRP A 140 2.44 -11.44 15.73
C TRP A 140 2.47 -12.22 14.42
N LEU A 141 2.00 -13.47 14.40
CA LEU A 141 1.98 -14.26 13.17
C LEU A 141 0.97 -13.69 12.17
N VAL A 142 -0.16 -13.19 12.66
CA VAL A 142 -1.15 -12.47 11.85
C VAL A 142 -0.52 -11.24 11.20
N PHE A 143 0.08 -10.34 11.99
CA PHE A 143 0.73 -9.15 11.44
C PHE A 143 1.87 -9.49 10.47
N LEU A 144 2.80 -10.37 10.89
CA LEU A 144 3.99 -10.66 10.10
C LEU A 144 3.65 -11.29 8.75
N ALA A 145 2.73 -12.26 8.74
CA ALA A 145 2.35 -12.95 7.52
C ALA A 145 1.41 -12.12 6.63
N SER A 146 0.44 -11.41 7.21
CA SER A 146 -0.47 -10.57 6.43
C SER A 146 0.28 -9.41 5.77
N THR A 147 1.16 -8.73 6.51
CA THR A 147 1.95 -7.60 6.00
C THR A 147 3.00 -8.08 5.01
N TYR A 148 3.65 -9.23 5.23
CA TYR A 148 4.61 -9.79 4.26
C TYR A 148 4.02 -9.91 2.85
N ILE A 149 2.78 -10.40 2.73
CA ILE A 149 2.10 -10.56 1.45
C ILE A 149 1.73 -9.19 0.82
N LEU A 150 1.43 -8.18 1.65
CA LEU A 150 1.16 -6.83 1.16
C LEU A 150 2.43 -6.18 0.63
N GLU A 151 3.51 -6.15 1.40
CA GLU A 151 4.77 -5.49 0.99
C GLU A 151 5.43 -6.20 -0.20
N LEU A 152 5.41 -7.54 -0.21
CA LEU A 152 6.01 -8.30 -1.31
C LEU A 152 5.35 -7.98 -2.64
N ASP A 153 4.04 -7.76 -2.66
CA ASP A 153 3.35 -7.41 -3.90
C ASP A 153 3.39 -5.92 -4.18
N ALA A 154 3.35 -5.06 -3.16
CA ALA A 154 3.57 -3.61 -3.31
C ALA A 154 4.91 -3.34 -3.98
N SER A 155 5.98 -4.05 -3.59
CA SER A 155 7.29 -3.96 -4.24
C SER A 155 7.24 -4.19 -5.75
N LYS A 156 6.49 -5.22 -6.19
CA LYS A 156 6.35 -5.58 -7.60
C LYS A 156 5.48 -4.56 -8.33
N ASP A 157 4.42 -4.10 -7.69
CA ASP A 157 3.47 -3.15 -8.27
C ASP A 157 4.13 -1.79 -8.46
N PHE A 158 4.91 -1.31 -7.49
CA PHE A 158 5.73 -0.11 -7.64
C PHE A 158 6.79 -0.25 -8.74
N ALA A 159 7.50 -1.38 -8.81
CA ALA A 159 8.47 -1.61 -9.88
C ALA A 159 7.80 -1.55 -11.27
N ARG A 160 6.61 -2.15 -11.43
CA ARG A 160 5.83 -2.11 -12.68
C ARG A 160 5.32 -0.70 -12.98
N MET A 161 4.84 0.02 -11.98
CA MET A 161 4.40 1.41 -12.10
C MET A 161 5.53 2.32 -12.58
N ALA A 162 6.71 2.20 -11.97
CA ALA A 162 7.89 2.94 -12.39
C ALA A 162 8.27 2.63 -13.85
N ALA A 163 8.16 1.37 -14.28
CA ALA A 163 8.51 0.96 -15.63
C ALA A 163 7.64 1.63 -16.72
N VAL A 164 6.43 2.09 -16.39
CA VAL A 164 5.55 2.75 -17.37
C VAL A 164 5.71 4.26 -17.43
N LEU A 165 6.42 4.88 -16.48
CA LEU A 165 6.63 6.32 -16.52
C LEU A 165 7.58 6.71 -17.67
N PRO A 166 7.26 7.80 -18.40
CA PRO A 166 8.09 8.24 -19.50
C PRO A 166 9.43 8.82 -18.99
N GLU A 167 10.47 8.72 -19.82
CA GLU A 167 11.83 9.17 -19.47
C GLU A 167 12.24 10.49 -20.13
N ASP A 168 11.42 11.00 -21.05
CA ASP A 168 11.69 12.22 -21.82
C ASP A 168 11.42 13.50 -21.04
N GLU A 169 10.62 13.45 -19.97
CA GLU A 169 10.29 14.61 -19.14
C GLU A 169 10.86 14.53 -17.70
N PRO A 170 11.47 15.61 -17.17
CA PRO A 170 12.17 15.55 -15.87
C PRO A 170 11.31 15.15 -14.66
N ARG A 171 10.02 15.52 -14.61
CA ARG A 171 9.14 15.22 -13.47
C ARG A 171 8.81 13.73 -13.43
N SER A 172 8.47 13.14 -14.57
CA SER A 172 8.26 11.68 -14.67
C SER A 172 9.53 10.89 -14.35
N ARG A 173 10.72 11.35 -14.76
CA ARG A 173 11.99 10.72 -14.35
C ARG A 173 12.20 10.76 -12.84
N SER A 174 11.97 11.91 -12.20
CA SER A 174 12.08 12.05 -10.75
C SER A 174 11.08 11.15 -10.01
N LEU A 175 9.82 11.13 -10.46
CA LEU A 175 8.78 10.26 -9.91
C LEU A 175 9.14 8.78 -10.08
N LYS A 176 9.65 8.40 -11.25
CA LYS A 176 10.12 7.03 -11.52
C LYS A 176 11.21 6.60 -10.55
N GLN A 177 12.22 7.44 -10.33
CA GLN A 177 13.28 7.16 -9.36
C GLN A 177 12.73 7.04 -7.93
N GLY A 178 11.81 7.92 -7.54
CA GLY A 178 11.11 7.84 -6.25
C GLY A 178 10.38 6.50 -6.06
N ILE A 179 9.55 6.11 -7.03
CA ILE A 179 8.79 4.85 -6.98
C ILE A 179 9.72 3.62 -6.98
N LEU A 180 10.83 3.66 -7.72
CA LEU A 180 11.81 2.57 -7.69
C LEU A 180 12.50 2.44 -6.32
N SER A 181 12.77 3.56 -5.65
CA SER A 181 13.25 3.52 -4.26
C SER A 181 12.23 2.84 -3.37
N VAL A 182 10.96 3.27 -3.41
CA VAL A 182 9.87 2.64 -2.63
C VAL A 182 9.82 1.13 -2.89
N ALA A 183 9.86 0.69 -4.15
CA ALA A 183 9.87 -0.73 -4.49
C ALA A 183 11.02 -1.54 -3.84
N GLN A 184 12.21 -0.95 -3.75
CA GLN A 184 13.36 -1.58 -3.08
C GLN A 184 13.16 -1.64 -1.57
N ASP A 185 12.54 -0.62 -1.01
CA ASP A 185 12.24 -0.52 0.42
C ASP A 185 11.19 -1.58 0.80
N GLU A 186 10.11 -1.72 0.02
CA GLU A 186 9.09 -2.77 0.23
C GLU A 186 9.64 -4.19 0.10
N THR A 187 10.62 -4.40 -0.78
CA THR A 187 11.31 -5.68 -0.87
C THR A 187 12.03 -6.02 0.44
N ARG A 188 12.64 -5.02 1.10
CA ARG A 188 13.28 -5.21 2.40
C ARG A 188 12.26 -5.37 3.52
N HIS A 189 11.14 -4.66 3.46
CA HIS A 189 10.04 -4.81 4.41
C HIS A 189 9.52 -6.24 4.39
N ALA A 190 9.19 -6.75 3.21
CA ALA A 190 8.83 -8.16 3.02
C ALA A 190 9.91 -9.11 3.54
N GLY A 191 11.19 -8.83 3.24
CA GLY A 191 12.32 -9.64 3.70
C GLY A 191 12.38 -9.81 5.21
N TYR A 192 12.32 -8.73 5.99
CA TYR A 192 12.41 -8.84 7.45
C TYR A 192 11.16 -9.46 8.06
N LEU A 193 9.98 -9.23 7.47
CA LEU A 193 8.72 -9.84 7.95
C LEU A 193 8.78 -11.36 7.80
N TYR A 194 9.31 -11.85 6.68
CA TYR A 194 9.54 -13.26 6.45
C TYR A 194 10.60 -13.84 7.39
N GLU A 195 11.71 -13.12 7.60
CA GLU A 195 12.74 -13.52 8.59
C GLU A 195 12.13 -13.61 9.99
N ALA A 196 11.28 -12.66 10.37
CA ALA A 196 10.60 -12.65 11.67
C ALA A 196 9.69 -13.88 11.87
N LEU A 197 9.04 -14.37 10.80
CA LEU A 197 8.31 -15.62 10.80
C LEU A 197 9.25 -16.82 11.00
N GLN A 198 10.36 -16.88 10.26
CA GLN A 198 11.34 -17.98 10.37
C GLN A 198 12.01 -18.06 11.75
N ARG A 199 12.16 -16.93 12.45
CA ARG A 199 12.65 -16.89 13.84
C ARG A 199 11.67 -17.48 14.85
N ARG A 200 10.38 -17.54 14.51
CA ARG A 200 9.28 -17.98 15.39
C ARG A 200 8.75 -19.36 15.05
N LEU A 201 8.84 -19.76 13.79
CA LEU A 201 8.18 -20.95 13.26
C LEU A 201 9.17 -21.82 12.48
N PRO A 202 9.01 -23.16 12.53
CA PRO A 202 9.66 -24.03 11.56
C PRO A 202 9.23 -23.70 10.12
N GLN A 203 10.12 -23.91 9.14
CA GLN A 203 9.88 -23.55 7.74
C GLN A 203 8.53 -24.04 7.19
N VAL A 204 8.12 -25.27 7.51
CA VAL A 204 6.83 -25.83 7.04
C VAL A 204 5.62 -25.01 7.54
N GLN A 205 5.70 -24.44 8.74
CA GLN A 205 4.65 -23.58 9.28
C GLN A 205 4.71 -22.16 8.70
N VAL A 206 5.92 -21.66 8.41
CA VAL A 206 6.09 -20.41 7.65
C VAL A 206 5.42 -20.52 6.28
N ASP A 207 5.70 -21.59 5.54
CA ASP A 207 5.10 -21.80 4.22
C ASP A 207 3.58 -21.88 4.30
N ALA A 208 3.05 -22.60 5.29
CA ALA A 208 1.61 -22.74 5.49
C ALA A 208 0.92 -21.39 5.78
N VAL A 209 1.47 -20.57 6.69
CA VAL A 209 0.86 -19.27 7.02
C VAL A 209 0.95 -18.30 5.86
N VAL A 210 2.06 -18.31 5.11
CA VAL A 210 2.24 -17.48 3.90
C VAL A 210 1.24 -17.86 2.83
N ASP A 211 1.02 -19.15 2.58
CA ASP A 211 0.04 -19.62 1.60
C ASP A 211 -1.40 -19.30 2.01
N GLU A 212 -1.71 -19.33 3.32
CA GLU A 212 -3.00 -18.87 3.83
C GLU A 212 -3.24 -17.39 3.51
N TRP A 213 -2.31 -16.51 3.87
CA TRP A 213 -2.45 -15.07 3.64
C TRP A 213 -2.44 -14.69 2.17
N ARG A 214 -1.67 -15.42 1.36
CA ARG A 214 -1.73 -15.32 -0.10
C ARG A 214 -3.14 -15.64 -0.62
N THR A 215 -3.74 -16.74 -0.15
CA THR A 215 -5.12 -17.11 -0.50
C THR A 215 -6.14 -16.07 -0.05
N ARG A 216 -6.00 -15.53 1.18
CA ARG A 216 -6.86 -14.45 1.70
C ARG A 216 -6.79 -13.21 0.83
N LYS A 217 -5.59 -12.82 0.39
CA LYS A 217 -5.41 -11.69 -0.53
C LYS A 217 -6.14 -11.90 -1.85
N ALA A 218 -6.01 -13.09 -2.44
CA ALA A 218 -6.68 -13.40 -3.70
C ALA A 218 -8.21 -13.27 -3.58
N LYS A 219 -8.80 -13.78 -2.49
CA LYS A 219 -10.23 -13.61 -2.17
C LYS A 219 -10.61 -12.14 -1.97
N ALA A 220 -9.77 -11.38 -1.27
CA ALA A 220 -10.00 -9.96 -1.01
C ALA A 220 -9.97 -9.11 -2.28
N LEU A 221 -9.04 -9.41 -3.20
CA LEU A 221 -9.00 -8.78 -4.52
C LEU A 221 -10.28 -9.07 -5.32
N LEU A 222 -10.75 -10.33 -5.32
CA LEU A 222 -12.00 -10.69 -5.99
C LEU A 222 -13.19 -9.94 -5.40
N ALA A 223 -13.31 -9.87 -4.08
CA ALA A 223 -14.37 -9.13 -3.39
C ALA A 223 -14.35 -7.63 -3.77
N MET A 224 -13.17 -7.02 -3.78
CA MET A 224 -12.99 -5.63 -4.19
C MET A 224 -13.37 -5.41 -5.66
N THR A 225 -12.99 -6.32 -6.57
CA THR A 225 -13.36 -6.23 -7.99
C THR A 225 -14.88 -6.33 -8.19
N LEU A 226 -15.54 -7.25 -7.49
CA LEU A 226 -17.00 -7.40 -7.54
C LEU A 226 -17.71 -6.13 -7.01
N ASP A 227 -17.23 -5.55 -5.92
CA ASP A 227 -17.77 -4.31 -5.36
C ASP A 227 -17.60 -3.12 -6.32
N LEU A 228 -16.44 -2.99 -6.95
CA LEU A 228 -16.19 -1.95 -7.96
C LEU A 228 -17.12 -2.05 -9.17
N LEU A 229 -17.38 -3.28 -9.64
CA LEU A 229 -18.33 -3.54 -10.72
C LEU A 229 -19.76 -3.15 -10.32
N GLN A 230 -20.17 -3.49 -9.09
CA GLN A 230 -21.51 -3.14 -8.57
C GLN A 230 -21.70 -1.63 -8.38
N LYS A 231 -20.65 -0.90 -7.95
CA LYS A 231 -20.72 0.55 -7.70
C LYS A 231 -20.48 1.42 -8.93
N GLY A 232 -20.26 0.83 -10.11
CA GLY A 232 -20.08 1.57 -11.37
C GLY A 232 -18.84 2.46 -11.41
N GLY A 233 -17.77 2.11 -10.68
CA GLY A 233 -16.44 2.73 -10.82
C GLY A 233 -16.27 4.18 -10.37
N LYS A 234 -17.22 4.78 -9.64
CA LYS A 234 -17.09 6.18 -9.18
C LYS A 234 -16.14 6.29 -7.97
N SER A 235 -14.94 6.86 -8.16
CA SER A 235 -14.03 7.23 -7.07
C SER A 235 -14.16 8.72 -6.69
N ARG A 236 -14.13 9.04 -5.38
CA ARG A 236 -14.11 10.42 -4.89
C ARG A 236 -12.75 11.08 -5.18
N SER A 237 -12.72 12.40 -5.44
CA SER A 237 -11.47 13.16 -5.47
C SER A 237 -10.79 13.15 -4.08
N LEU A 238 -9.49 12.93 -4.06
CA LEU A 238 -8.61 12.94 -2.88
C LEU A 238 -7.68 14.17 -2.86
N VAL A 239 -7.67 14.96 -3.94
CA VAL A 239 -6.81 16.13 -4.10
C VAL A 239 -7.60 17.43 -4.13
N THR A 240 -6.96 18.49 -3.65
CA THR A 240 -7.33 19.90 -3.87
C THR A 240 -6.18 20.61 -4.58
N ASP A 241 -6.45 21.80 -5.12
CA ASP A 241 -5.39 22.68 -5.62
C ASP A 241 -4.44 23.03 -4.46
N GLY A 242 -3.14 22.89 -4.70
CA GLY A 242 -2.10 23.35 -3.80
C GLY A 242 -1.96 24.86 -3.89
N ALA A 243 -1.47 25.51 -2.82
CA ALA A 243 -1.10 26.91 -2.90
C ALA A 243 -0.05 27.08 -4.02
N LEU A 244 -0.32 27.97 -4.98
CA LEU A 244 0.61 28.29 -6.07
C LEU A 244 1.92 28.76 -5.43
N VAL A 245 3.02 28.06 -5.72
CA VAL A 245 4.32 28.72 -5.61
C VAL A 245 4.40 29.56 -6.87
N GLU A 246 4.24 30.88 -6.72
CA GLU A 246 4.62 31.82 -7.77
C GLU A 246 6.05 31.47 -8.19
N SER A 247 6.19 30.85 -9.36
CA SER A 247 7.45 30.95 -10.06
C SER A 247 7.53 32.41 -10.53
N GLU A 248 8.14 33.27 -9.72
CA GLU A 248 8.74 34.52 -10.19
C GLU A 248 9.70 34.14 -11.32
N VAL A 249 9.17 34.11 -12.54
CA VAL A 249 9.99 34.28 -13.73
C VAL A 249 10.16 35.79 -13.84
N ASP A 250 11.16 36.29 -13.14
CA ASP A 250 11.66 37.64 -13.34
C ASP A 250 12.29 37.65 -14.74
N LEU A 251 11.49 38.07 -15.74
CA LEU A 251 11.98 38.34 -17.08
C LEU A 251 12.67 39.71 -17.03
N PRO A 252 14.00 39.80 -17.21
CA PRO A 252 14.62 41.09 -17.39
C PRO A 252 14.16 41.68 -18.72
N VAL A 253 13.31 42.70 -18.63
CA VAL A 253 13.12 43.68 -19.71
C VAL A 253 14.42 44.47 -19.80
N ALA A 254 15.14 44.35 -20.91
CA ALA A 254 16.18 45.30 -21.28
C ALA A 254 15.86 45.88 -22.66
N ALA A 255 15.66 47.19 -22.64
CA ALA A 255 15.63 48.10 -23.79
C ALA A 255 17.01 48.24 -24.44
#